data_AF-A0A2G5ZIV0-F1
#
_entry.id   AF-A0A2G5ZIV0-F1
#
_cell.length_a   1.000
_cell.length_b   1.000
_cell.length_c   1.000
_cell.angle_alpha   90.00
_cell.angle_beta   90.00
_cell.angle_gamma   90.00
#
_symmetry.space_group_name_H-M   'P 1'
#
loop_
_entity.id
_entity.type
_entity.pdbx_description
1 polymer ?
#
loop_
_entity_poly.entity_id
_entity_poly.type
_entity_poly.pdbx_seq_one_letter_code
_entity_poly.pdbx_strand_id
1 'polypeptide(L)'
;MYTIPVTDEEGLLYSSEALSKVIEETFSLNEPAGSNVGIFTTSKNKATDIYQRLTVTQLNTESLQSMANSLVVISIDEHSTNSNEAIHNLLLSGRNKYFDMTLQIVMTKASELGYCVEYTAVDGTTSFAVIQDVQIQLISTDLENIEMNVQPTAEKLDWMLSAEVQQELHALEKENKKSDREYFTHVVNFEALGTDEIKRLGFSPDSFFHMALQVAQYKTFGMMRCPCVGLIKKEPNAYALQIQKI
;
A
#
# COMPACT_ATOMS: atom_id res chain seq x y z
N MET A 1 -5.87 -14.81 3.62
CA MET A 1 -4.50 -14.36 3.93
C MET A 1 -3.68 -15.60 4.19
N TYR A 2 -2.44 -15.62 3.74
CA TYR A 2 -1.51 -16.74 3.93
C TYR A 2 -0.21 -16.19 4.48
N THR A 3 0.46 -16.96 5.33
CA THR A 3 1.85 -16.73 5.72
C THR A 3 2.74 -17.70 4.97
N ILE A 4 3.89 -17.21 4.52
CA ILE A 4 4.87 -17.99 3.78
C ILE A 4 6.22 -17.69 4.42
N PRO A 5 6.92 -18.67 4.99
CA PRO A 5 8.26 -18.46 5.52
C PRO A 5 9.24 -18.20 4.37
N VAL A 6 10.12 -17.21 4.55
CA VAL A 6 11.18 -16.89 3.58
C VAL A 6 12.52 -17.53 3.94
N THR A 7 12.64 -18.09 5.14
CA THR A 7 13.77 -18.89 5.61
C THR A 7 13.30 -20.22 6.17
N ASP A 8 14.17 -21.23 6.13
CA ASP A 8 13.96 -22.49 6.85
C ASP A 8 14.25 -22.39 8.36
N GLU A 9 14.20 -23.53 9.06
CA GLU A 9 14.47 -23.63 10.49
C GLU A 9 15.93 -23.29 10.87
N GLU A 10 16.86 -23.37 9.92
CA GLU A 10 18.29 -23.03 10.11
C GLU A 10 18.59 -21.57 9.76
N GLY A 11 17.61 -20.83 9.22
CA GLY A 11 17.74 -19.44 8.80
C GLY A 11 18.28 -19.27 7.37
N LEU A 12 18.32 -20.33 6.56
CA LEU A 12 18.69 -20.27 5.15
C LEU A 12 17.51 -19.78 4.31
N LEU A 13 17.77 -18.87 3.37
CA LEU A 13 16.76 -18.30 2.49
C LEU A 13 16.26 -19.33 1.48
N TYR A 14 14.94 -19.40 1.29
CA TYR A 14 14.36 -20.10 0.14
C TYR A 14 14.69 -19.36 -1.17
N SER A 15 14.84 -20.10 -2.27
CA SER A 15 15.05 -19.50 -3.59
C SER A 15 13.81 -18.75 -4.08
N SER A 16 14.00 -17.75 -4.96
CA SER A 16 12.90 -17.05 -5.62
C SER A 16 11.99 -17.99 -6.41
N GLU A 17 12.55 -19.03 -7.04
CA GLU A 17 11.77 -20.05 -7.76
C GLU A 17 10.84 -20.81 -6.80
N ALA A 18 11.35 -21.24 -5.65
CA ALA A 18 10.57 -21.95 -4.65
C ALA A 18 9.45 -21.06 -4.07
N LEU A 19 9.76 -19.81 -3.74
CA LEU A 19 8.79 -18.83 -3.23
C LEU A 19 7.72 -18.49 -4.27
N SER A 20 8.13 -18.22 -5.52
CA SER A 20 7.23 -17.89 -6.62
C SER A 20 6.24 -19.03 -6.88
N LYS A 21 6.74 -20.27 -6.90
CA LYS A 21 5.90 -21.45 -7.08
C LYS A 21 4.85 -21.59 -5.99
N VAL A 22 5.22 -21.43 -4.72
CA VAL A 22 4.28 -21.54 -3.58
C VAL A 22 3.25 -20.41 -3.60
N ILE A 23 3.67 -19.21 -3.98
CA ILE A 23 2.76 -18.07 -4.18
C ILE A 23 1.75 -18.39 -5.30
N GLU A 24 2.21 -18.83 -6.47
CA GLU A 24 1.37 -19.21 -7.61
C GLU A 24 0.38 -20.33 -7.29
N GLU A 25 0.84 -21.37 -6.57
CA GLU A 25 -0.01 -22.47 -6.10
C GLU A 25 -1.09 -21.95 -5.16
N THR A 26 -0.74 -21.07 -4.22
CA THR A 26 -1.68 -20.44 -3.28
C THR A 26 -2.72 -19.59 -4.02
N PHE A 27 -2.31 -18.84 -5.04
CA PHE A 27 -3.23 -18.04 -5.87
C PHE A 27 -4.16 -18.90 -6.73
N SER A 28 -3.74 -20.10 -7.09
CA SER A 28 -4.52 -21.03 -7.91
C SER A 28 -5.57 -21.82 -7.11
N LEU A 29 -5.59 -21.68 -5.78
CA LEU A 29 -6.60 -22.30 -4.92
C LEU A 29 -7.99 -21.68 -5.17
N ASN A 30 -8.95 -22.49 -5.61
CA ASN A 30 -10.35 -22.08 -5.80
C ASN A 30 -11.12 -22.04 -4.48
N GLU A 31 -10.64 -21.24 -3.51
CA GLU A 31 -11.33 -21.04 -2.25
C GLU A 31 -12.29 -19.83 -2.31
N PRO A 32 -13.45 -19.89 -1.62
CA PRO A 32 -14.31 -18.73 -1.50
C PRO A 32 -13.59 -17.60 -0.77
N ALA A 33 -13.80 -16.37 -1.24
CA ALA A 33 -13.25 -15.18 -0.59
C ALA A 33 -13.71 -15.11 0.87
N GLY A 34 -12.74 -15.06 1.79
CA GLY A 34 -13.00 -14.84 3.21
C GLY A 34 -13.46 -13.42 3.51
N SER A 35 -13.81 -13.16 4.77
CA SER A 35 -14.07 -11.79 5.23
C SER A 35 -12.79 -10.95 5.16
N ASN A 36 -12.88 -9.71 4.66
CA ASN A 36 -11.73 -8.80 4.61
C ASN A 36 -11.43 -8.25 6.01
N VAL A 37 -10.71 -9.03 6.82
CA VAL A 37 -10.34 -8.59 8.18
C VAL A 37 -9.48 -7.33 8.15
N GLY A 38 -8.60 -7.18 7.15
CA GLY A 38 -7.72 -6.01 7.05
C GLY A 38 -8.44 -4.66 6.90
N ILE A 39 -9.73 -4.65 6.54
CA ILE A 39 -10.50 -3.42 6.35
C ILE A 39 -10.57 -2.54 7.59
N PHE A 40 -10.42 -3.10 8.81
CA PHE A 40 -10.45 -2.28 10.03
C PHE A 40 -9.33 -1.25 10.09
N THR A 41 -8.18 -1.53 9.44
CA THR A 41 -7.02 -0.63 9.36
C THR A 41 -7.31 0.66 8.59
N THR A 42 -8.40 0.71 7.83
CA THR A 42 -8.84 1.94 7.13
C THR A 42 -9.46 3.00 8.05
N SER A 43 -9.88 2.62 9.26
CA SER A 43 -10.65 3.49 10.15
C SER A 43 -9.97 3.67 11.51
N LYS A 44 -9.18 4.74 11.63
CA LYS A 44 -8.49 5.12 12.88
C LYS A 44 -9.42 5.18 14.11
N ASN A 45 -10.68 5.59 13.92
CA ASN A 45 -11.64 5.75 15.01
C ASN A 45 -12.19 4.43 15.56
N LYS A 46 -12.15 3.34 14.77
CA LYS A 46 -12.74 2.03 15.11
C LYS A 46 -11.72 0.90 15.20
N ALA A 47 -10.53 1.10 14.62
CA ALA A 47 -9.48 0.09 14.53
C ALA A 47 -9.15 -0.52 15.90
N THR A 48 -8.97 0.31 16.93
CA THR A 48 -8.67 -0.15 18.30
C THR A 48 -9.76 -1.06 18.86
N ASP A 49 -11.02 -0.68 18.76
CA ASP A 49 -12.15 -1.45 19.31
C ASP A 49 -12.36 -2.77 18.56
N ILE A 50 -12.18 -2.77 17.24
CA ILE A 50 -12.24 -4.00 16.42
C ILE A 50 -11.05 -4.91 16.75
N TYR A 51 -9.84 -4.36 16.85
CA TYR A 51 -8.64 -5.10 17.20
C TYR A 51 -8.81 -5.80 18.56
N GLN A 52 -9.27 -5.08 19.59
CA GLN A 52 -9.54 -5.66 20.91
C GLN A 52 -10.52 -6.84 20.85
N ARG A 53 -11.60 -6.72 20.07
CA ARG A 53 -12.57 -7.81 19.89
C ARG A 53 -12.01 -8.99 19.11
N LEU A 54 -11.14 -8.75 18.12
CA LEU A 54 -10.44 -9.80 17.40
C LEU A 54 -9.52 -10.59 18.35
N THR A 55 -8.80 -9.92 19.24
CA THR A 55 -7.83 -10.54 20.17
C THR A 55 -8.45 -11.37 21.31
N VAL A 56 -9.78 -11.47 21.39
CA VAL A 56 -10.47 -12.28 22.41
C VAL A 56 -10.19 -13.78 22.23
N THR A 57 -10.03 -14.24 20.99
CA THR A 57 -9.76 -15.66 20.69
C THR A 57 -8.27 -15.87 20.43
N GLN A 58 -7.74 -17.00 20.92
CA GLN A 58 -6.34 -17.37 20.72
C GLN A 58 -5.98 -17.46 19.22
N LEU A 59 -6.86 -18.07 18.41
CA LEU A 59 -6.70 -18.22 16.97
C LEU A 59 -6.47 -16.88 16.24
N ASN A 60 -7.30 -15.87 16.53
CA ASN A 60 -7.18 -14.55 15.91
C ASN A 60 -5.93 -13.82 16.41
N THR A 61 -5.61 -13.94 17.69
CA THR A 61 -4.41 -13.35 18.27
C THR A 61 -3.15 -13.90 17.62
N GLU A 62 -3.08 -15.22 17.41
CA GLU A 62 -1.97 -15.87 16.68
C GLU A 62 -1.88 -15.38 15.24
N SER A 63 -3.01 -15.25 14.54
CA SER A 63 -3.05 -14.72 13.17
C SER A 63 -2.62 -13.25 13.09
N LEU A 64 -3.09 -12.40 14.00
CA LEU A 64 -2.69 -10.99 14.10
C LEU A 64 -1.20 -10.86 14.45
N GLN A 65 -0.69 -11.72 15.34
CA GLN A 65 0.73 -11.73 15.71
C GLN A 65 1.60 -12.19 14.55
N SER A 66 1.16 -13.22 13.80
CA SER A 66 1.84 -13.69 12.59
C SER A 66 1.95 -12.55 11.56
N MET A 67 0.86 -11.81 11.35
CA MET A 67 0.88 -10.62 10.50
C MET A 67 1.82 -9.55 11.02
N ALA A 68 1.72 -9.16 12.31
CA ALA A 68 2.56 -8.13 12.90
C ALA A 68 4.07 -8.47 12.87
N ASN A 69 4.42 -9.76 12.92
CA ASN A 69 5.80 -10.24 12.84
C ASN A 69 6.28 -10.48 11.41
N SER A 70 5.43 -10.34 10.40
CA SER A 70 5.81 -10.55 9.00
C SER A 70 6.78 -9.46 8.53
N LEU A 71 7.70 -9.83 7.63
CA LEU A 71 8.68 -8.90 7.05
C LEU A 71 8.03 -7.91 6.08
N VAL A 72 7.07 -8.39 5.31
CA VAL A 72 6.36 -7.65 4.28
C VAL A 72 5.01 -8.32 4.03
N VAL A 73 3.99 -7.52 3.68
CA VAL A 73 2.72 -8.05 3.18
C VAL A 73 2.68 -7.84 1.67
N ILE A 74 2.30 -8.88 0.93
CA ILE A 74 2.07 -8.81 -0.51
C ILE A 74 0.58 -8.90 -0.79
N SER A 75 0.03 -7.86 -1.41
CA SER A 75 -1.36 -7.77 -1.83
C SER A 75 -1.45 -7.87 -3.34
N ILE A 76 -2.21 -8.85 -3.86
CA ILE A 76 -2.52 -8.93 -5.29
C ILE A 76 -3.94 -8.42 -5.51
N ASP A 77 -4.06 -7.30 -6.20
CA ASP A 77 -5.28 -6.55 -6.44
C ASP A 77 -5.84 -6.79 -7.85
N GLU A 78 -6.99 -6.18 -8.13
CA GLU A 78 -7.68 -6.35 -9.40
C GLU A 78 -6.89 -5.85 -10.61
N HIS A 79 -7.22 -6.42 -11.77
CA HIS A 79 -6.69 -5.98 -13.06
C HIS A 79 -7.07 -4.51 -13.31
N SER A 80 -6.11 -3.70 -13.72
CA SER A 80 -6.33 -2.32 -14.14
C SER A 80 -6.36 -2.23 -15.68
N THR A 81 -7.11 -1.28 -16.24
CA THR A 81 -7.15 -1.08 -17.71
C THR A 81 -6.39 0.18 -18.16
N ASN A 82 -6.02 1.04 -17.21
CA ASN A 82 -5.36 2.31 -17.46
C ASN A 82 -4.62 2.79 -16.20
N SER A 83 -3.74 3.78 -16.34
CA SER A 83 -2.89 4.28 -15.26
C SER A 83 -3.66 4.88 -14.06
N ASN A 84 -4.86 5.42 -14.27
CA ASN A 84 -5.66 5.95 -13.16
C ASN A 84 -6.24 4.81 -12.32
N GLU A 85 -6.73 3.75 -12.98
CA GLU A 85 -7.16 2.51 -12.31
C GLU A 85 -6.00 1.83 -11.60
N ALA A 86 -4.82 1.80 -12.22
CA ALA A 86 -3.60 1.26 -11.61
C ALA A 86 -3.28 1.99 -10.31
N ILE A 87 -3.18 3.33 -10.33
CA ILE A 87 -2.93 4.14 -9.13
C ILE A 87 -4.02 3.94 -8.08
N HIS A 88 -5.29 3.88 -8.52
CA HIS A 88 -6.39 3.63 -7.61
C HIS A 88 -6.22 2.29 -6.89
N ASN A 89 -5.95 1.20 -7.62
CA ASN A 89 -5.75 -0.13 -7.04
C ASN A 89 -4.50 -0.19 -6.16
N LEU A 90 -3.39 0.43 -6.60
CA LEU A 90 -2.12 0.40 -5.88
C LEU A 90 -2.14 1.21 -4.58
N LEU A 91 -2.74 2.41 -4.59
CA LEU A 91 -2.59 3.40 -3.51
C LEU A 91 -3.87 3.75 -2.75
N LEU A 92 -5.04 3.68 -3.39
CA LEU A 92 -6.25 4.31 -2.85
C LEU A 92 -7.30 3.31 -2.36
N SER A 93 -7.39 2.15 -3.02
CA SER A 93 -8.32 1.08 -2.65
C SER A 93 -7.99 0.52 -1.26
N GLY A 94 -8.98 0.42 -0.38
CA GLY A 94 -8.86 -0.29 0.89
C GLY A 94 -9.12 -1.80 0.79
N ARG A 95 -9.35 -2.31 -0.43
CA ARG A 95 -9.62 -3.73 -0.67
C ARG A 95 -8.29 -4.49 -0.70
N ASN A 96 -8.27 -5.66 -0.06
CA ASN A 96 -7.09 -6.54 -0.01
C ASN A 96 -5.81 -5.85 0.51
N LYS A 97 -5.93 -4.92 1.46
CA LYS A 97 -4.80 -4.21 2.08
C LYS A 97 -4.85 -4.32 3.61
N TYR A 98 -3.69 -4.15 4.23
CA TYR A 98 -3.48 -4.06 5.67
C TYR A 98 -2.58 -2.86 5.97
N PHE A 99 -3.19 -1.70 6.23
CA PHE A 99 -2.49 -0.41 6.30
C PHE A 99 -1.63 -0.21 7.54
N ASP A 100 -1.75 -1.08 8.54
CA ASP A 100 -0.91 -1.07 9.74
C ASP A 100 0.44 -1.78 9.50
N MET A 101 0.67 -2.36 8.31
CA MET A 101 1.96 -2.92 7.94
C MET A 101 2.93 -1.82 7.54
N THR A 102 4.15 -1.83 8.10
CA THR A 102 5.20 -0.84 7.78
C THR A 102 5.49 -0.77 6.28
N LEU A 103 5.64 -1.93 5.63
CA LEU A 103 5.86 -2.05 4.20
C LEU A 103 4.90 -3.09 3.63
N GLN A 104 4.05 -2.67 2.71
CA GLN A 104 3.18 -3.53 1.94
C GLN A 104 3.47 -3.34 0.45
N ILE A 105 3.73 -4.44 -0.24
CA ILE A 105 3.86 -4.47 -1.70
C ILE A 105 2.49 -4.77 -2.29
N VAL A 106 2.06 -3.99 -3.26
CA VAL A 106 0.80 -4.18 -3.97
C VAL A 106 1.10 -4.46 -5.43
N MET A 107 0.54 -5.55 -5.95
CA MET A 107 0.61 -5.91 -7.37
C MET A 107 -0.78 -5.96 -7.96
N THR A 108 -0.97 -5.50 -9.18
CA THR A 108 -2.23 -5.74 -9.92
C THR A 108 -2.10 -7.02 -10.76
N LYS A 109 -3.25 -7.59 -11.16
CA LYS A 109 -3.27 -8.67 -12.19
C LYS A 109 -2.76 -8.22 -13.57
N ALA A 110 -2.51 -6.93 -13.78
CA ALA A 110 -1.88 -6.37 -14.97
C ALA A 110 -0.36 -6.17 -14.80
N SER A 111 0.22 -6.75 -13.75
CA SER A 111 1.66 -6.72 -13.43
C SER A 111 2.20 -5.32 -13.09
N GLU A 112 1.35 -4.42 -12.59
CA GLU A 112 1.81 -3.16 -12.04
C GLU A 112 2.16 -3.33 -10.57
N LEU A 113 3.28 -2.73 -10.16
CA LEU A 113 3.83 -2.82 -8.81
C LEU A 113 3.73 -1.46 -8.12
N GLY A 114 3.30 -1.47 -6.86
CA GLY A 114 3.25 -0.30 -6.00
C GLY A 114 3.60 -0.67 -4.57
N TYR A 115 3.89 0.36 -3.77
CA TYR A 115 4.27 0.22 -2.37
C TYR A 115 3.35 1.08 -1.51
N CYS A 116 2.83 0.49 -0.44
CA CYS A 116 2.10 1.20 0.60
C CYS A 116 2.96 1.14 1.86
N VAL A 117 3.31 2.30 2.40
CA VAL A 117 4.22 2.44 3.53
C VAL A 117 3.50 3.20 4.64
N GLU A 118 3.50 2.63 5.84
CA GLU A 118 2.99 3.31 7.02
C GLU A 118 3.96 4.42 7.44
N TYR A 119 3.44 5.66 7.53
CA TYR A 119 4.27 6.87 7.66
C TYR A 119 4.71 7.18 9.10
N THR A 120 4.05 6.63 10.12
CA THR A 120 4.43 6.90 11.52
C THR A 120 5.70 6.18 11.94
N ALA A 121 6.00 5.03 11.33
CA ALA A 121 7.14 4.21 11.70
C ALA A 121 8.45 4.63 11.00
N VAL A 122 8.39 5.10 9.74
CA VAL A 122 9.58 5.30 8.90
C VAL A 122 9.44 6.57 8.05
N ASP A 123 10.51 7.34 7.92
CA ASP A 123 10.53 8.50 7.05
C ASP A 123 10.57 8.11 5.55
N GLY A 124 10.04 8.98 4.70
CA GLY A 124 9.95 8.70 3.27
C GLY A 124 11.30 8.49 2.56
N THR A 125 12.41 9.00 3.10
CA THR A 125 13.74 8.84 2.51
C THR A 125 14.26 7.42 2.76
N THR A 126 14.13 6.92 3.99
CA THR A 126 14.50 5.55 4.34
C THR A 126 13.63 4.54 3.60
N SER A 127 12.32 4.75 3.54
CA SER A 127 11.42 3.87 2.78
C SER A 127 11.77 3.85 1.29
N PHE A 128 12.09 5.02 0.72
CA PHE A 128 12.48 5.11 -0.69
C PHE A 128 13.81 4.39 -0.96
N ALA A 129 14.79 4.48 -0.06
CA ALA A 129 16.06 3.77 -0.22
C ALA A 129 15.86 2.25 -0.27
N VAL A 130 15.04 1.69 0.63
CA VAL A 130 14.71 0.26 0.63
C VAL A 130 13.98 -0.15 -0.65
N ILE A 131 12.99 0.64 -1.08
CA ILE A 131 12.25 0.38 -2.32
C ILE A 131 13.18 0.43 -3.53
N GLN A 132 14.11 1.39 -3.57
CA GLN A 132 15.09 1.52 -4.65
C GLN A 132 16.01 0.30 -4.72
N ASP A 133 16.50 -0.18 -3.57
CA ASP A 133 17.35 -1.37 -3.51
C ASP A 133 16.61 -2.62 -4.01
N VAL A 134 15.36 -2.80 -3.59
CA VAL A 134 14.49 -3.89 -4.08
C VAL A 134 14.29 -3.78 -5.60
N GLN A 135 13.98 -2.59 -6.12
CA GLN A 135 13.77 -2.37 -7.54
C GLN A 135 15.02 -2.69 -8.38
N ILE A 136 16.22 -2.33 -7.88
CA ILE A 136 17.48 -2.66 -8.54
C ILE A 136 17.67 -4.18 -8.60
N GLN A 137 17.39 -4.89 -7.50
CA GLN A 137 17.50 -6.35 -7.46
C GLN A 137 16.49 -7.03 -8.36
N LEU A 138 15.24 -6.55 -8.44
CA LEU A 138 14.21 -7.10 -9.33
C LEU A 138 14.56 -6.97 -10.82
N ILE A 139 15.35 -5.95 -11.20
CA ILE A 139 15.81 -5.74 -12.58
C ILE A 139 17.14 -6.48 -12.85
N SER A 140 17.86 -6.88 -11.80
CA SER A 140 19.12 -7.60 -11.96
C SER A 140 18.91 -8.94 -12.67
N THR A 141 19.85 -9.30 -13.52
CA THR A 141 19.94 -10.62 -14.16
C THR A 141 20.90 -11.55 -13.42
N ASP A 142 21.36 -11.16 -12.23
CA ASP A 142 22.26 -11.97 -11.43
C ASP A 142 21.55 -13.26 -11.02
N LEU A 143 22.21 -14.40 -11.25
CA LEU A 143 21.70 -15.69 -10.83
C LEU A 143 21.71 -15.77 -9.30
N GLU A 144 20.57 -16.12 -8.71
CA GLU A 144 20.51 -16.46 -7.29
C GLU A 144 21.40 -17.68 -7.03
N ASN A 145 22.42 -17.51 -6.21
CA ASN A 145 23.26 -18.63 -5.73
C ASN A 145 22.61 -19.30 -4.51
N ILE A 146 21.32 -19.66 -4.61
CA ILE A 146 20.56 -20.32 -3.55
C ILE A 146 20.14 -21.70 -4.06
N GLU A 147 20.89 -22.73 -3.69
CA GLU A 147 20.68 -24.13 -4.13
C GLU A 147 19.65 -24.89 -3.25
N MET A 148 18.77 -24.19 -2.55
CA MET A 148 17.75 -24.85 -1.73
C MET A 148 16.62 -25.40 -2.60
N ASN A 149 16.55 -26.72 -2.73
CA ASN A 149 15.53 -27.42 -3.51
C ASN A 149 14.27 -27.78 -2.68
N VAL A 150 14.17 -27.23 -1.46
CA VAL A 150 13.03 -27.43 -0.55
C VAL A 150 12.06 -26.28 -0.74
N GLN A 151 10.77 -26.59 -0.93
CA GLN A 151 9.72 -25.60 -1.08
C GLN A 151 9.17 -25.19 0.29
N PRO A 152 8.96 -23.88 0.55
CA PRO A 152 8.24 -23.43 1.74
C PRO A 152 6.79 -23.93 1.69
N THR A 153 6.14 -23.99 2.86
CA THR A 153 4.71 -24.30 2.94
C THR A 153 3.93 -23.02 3.26
N ALA A 154 2.92 -22.72 2.44
CA ALA A 154 2.00 -21.62 2.73
C ALA A 154 0.96 -22.07 3.77
N GLU A 155 0.82 -21.30 4.84
CA GLU A 155 -0.17 -21.56 5.88
C GLU A 155 -1.28 -20.51 5.81
N LYS A 156 -2.53 -20.97 5.75
CA LYS A 156 -3.69 -20.09 5.73
C LYS A 156 -3.94 -19.51 7.12
N LEU A 157 -4.13 -18.20 7.20
CA LEU A 157 -4.57 -17.54 8.43
C LEU A 157 -6.09 -17.65 8.57
N ASP A 158 -6.53 -18.32 9.64
CA ASP A 158 -7.93 -18.53 9.97
C ASP A 158 -8.46 -17.49 10.94
N TRP A 159 -9.76 -17.20 10.83
CA TRP A 159 -10.41 -16.13 11.59
C TRP A 159 -11.70 -16.60 12.22
N MET A 160 -11.82 -16.45 13.53
CA MET A 160 -13.05 -16.62 14.27
C MET A 160 -13.71 -15.26 14.49
N LEU A 161 -14.69 -14.94 13.65
CA LEU A 161 -15.37 -13.65 13.68
C LEU A 161 -16.76 -13.77 14.30
N SER A 162 -17.06 -12.96 15.31
CA SER A 162 -18.42 -12.84 15.83
C SER A 162 -19.33 -12.14 14.81
N ALA A 163 -20.65 -12.31 14.93
CA ALA A 163 -21.61 -11.67 14.04
C ALA A 163 -21.48 -10.14 14.08
N GLU A 164 -21.19 -9.57 15.25
CA GLU A 164 -20.98 -8.13 15.45
C GLU A 164 -19.74 -7.64 14.71
N VAL A 165 -18.61 -8.35 14.83
CA VAL A 165 -17.37 -7.99 14.11
C VAL A 165 -17.57 -8.10 12.61
N GLN A 166 -18.22 -9.17 12.11
CA GLN A 166 -18.52 -9.32 10.69
C GLN A 166 -19.37 -8.16 10.14
N GLN A 167 -20.40 -7.75 10.88
CA GLN A 167 -21.25 -6.62 10.49
C GLN A 167 -20.45 -5.31 10.42
N GLU A 168 -19.53 -5.10 11.35
CA GLU A 168 -18.73 -3.90 11.41
C GLU A 168 -17.68 -3.84 10.29
N LEU A 169 -17.00 -4.96 10.00
CA LEU A 169 -16.10 -5.08 8.84
C LEU A 169 -16.85 -4.77 7.53
N HIS A 170 -18.06 -5.32 7.36
CA HIS A 170 -18.87 -5.05 6.18
C HIS A 170 -19.36 -3.58 6.11
N ALA A 171 -19.63 -2.94 7.25
CA ALA A 171 -19.93 -1.51 7.27
C ALA A 171 -18.73 -0.67 6.84
N LEU A 172 -17.53 -1.02 7.30
CA LEU A 172 -16.28 -0.38 6.90
C LEU A 172 -15.96 -0.59 5.42
N GLU A 173 -16.23 -1.76 4.86
CA GLU A 173 -16.08 -1.98 3.42
C GLU A 173 -16.97 -1.05 2.60
N LYS A 174 -18.20 -0.79 3.05
CA LYS A 174 -19.11 0.14 2.38
C LYS A 174 -18.64 1.58 2.51
N GLU A 175 -18.15 1.97 3.68
CA GLU A 175 -17.57 3.29 3.93
C GLU A 175 -16.34 3.52 3.06
N ASN A 176 -15.40 2.55 3.04
CA ASN A 176 -14.23 2.61 2.18
C ASN A 176 -14.62 2.71 0.71
N LYS A 177 -15.55 1.87 0.23
CA LYS A 177 -16.06 1.95 -1.16
C LYS A 177 -16.70 3.29 -1.51
N LYS A 178 -17.19 4.04 -0.52
CA LYS A 178 -17.71 5.39 -0.73
C LYS A 178 -16.54 6.38 -0.85
N SER A 179 -15.60 6.35 0.09
CA SER A 179 -14.38 7.16 0.07
C SER A 179 -13.57 6.94 -1.21
N ASP A 180 -13.45 5.70 -1.67
CA ASP A 180 -12.77 5.31 -2.90
C ASP A 180 -13.31 6.09 -4.12
N ARG A 181 -14.63 6.31 -4.18
CA ARG A 181 -15.28 7.06 -5.28
C ARG A 181 -15.12 8.57 -5.19
N GLU A 182 -14.69 9.08 -4.05
CA GLU A 182 -14.46 10.51 -3.84
C GLU A 182 -13.05 10.93 -4.30
N TYR A 183 -12.14 9.97 -4.49
CA TYR A 183 -10.82 10.24 -5.04
C TYR A 183 -10.89 10.55 -6.54
N PHE A 184 -10.22 11.64 -6.94
CA PHE A 184 -9.99 11.98 -8.33
C PHE A 184 -8.48 12.00 -8.58
N THR A 185 -8.00 11.09 -9.42
CA THR A 185 -6.60 10.99 -9.82
C THR A 185 -6.44 11.33 -11.29
N HIS A 186 -5.37 12.05 -11.60
CA HIS A 186 -4.97 12.32 -12.97
C HIS A 186 -3.45 12.30 -13.06
N VAL A 187 -2.93 11.40 -13.88
CA VAL A 187 -1.49 11.29 -14.16
C VAL A 187 -1.16 12.10 -15.39
N VAL A 188 -0.14 12.96 -15.27
CA VAL A 188 0.38 13.74 -16.39
C VAL A 188 1.88 13.49 -16.49
N ASN A 189 2.29 12.91 -17.62
CA ASN A 189 3.70 12.84 -17.98
C ASN A 189 4.09 14.15 -18.62
N PHE A 190 5.05 14.86 -18.01
CA PHE A 190 5.50 16.15 -18.49
C PHE A 190 6.85 16.01 -19.20
N GLU A 191 6.81 15.86 -20.52
CA GLU A 191 8.00 15.62 -21.36
C GLU A 191 8.64 16.90 -21.90
N ALA A 192 7.96 18.05 -21.76
CA ALA A 192 8.39 19.31 -22.39
C ALA A 192 9.60 19.97 -21.71
N LEU A 193 9.89 19.63 -20.45
CA LEU A 193 10.98 20.22 -19.68
C LEU A 193 11.43 19.26 -18.58
N GLY A 194 12.73 19.01 -18.50
CA GLY A 194 13.33 18.15 -17.49
C GLY A 194 14.24 18.89 -16.51
N THR A 195 14.78 18.11 -15.58
CA THR A 195 15.72 18.55 -14.53
C THR A 195 16.96 19.25 -15.12
N ASP A 196 17.48 18.73 -16.23
CA ASP A 196 18.74 19.23 -16.82
C ASP A 196 18.53 20.58 -17.52
N GLU A 197 17.40 20.77 -18.21
CA GLU A 197 17.00 22.05 -18.78
C GLU A 197 16.86 23.11 -17.69
N ILE A 198 16.18 22.79 -16.58
CA ILE A 198 15.96 23.73 -15.47
C ILE A 198 17.29 24.12 -14.82
N LYS A 199 18.18 23.15 -14.62
CA LYS A 199 19.53 23.41 -14.10
C LYS A 199 20.35 24.29 -15.05
N ARG A 200 20.28 24.09 -16.38
CA ARG A 200 20.96 24.94 -17.38
C ARG A 200 20.46 26.38 -17.35
N LEU A 201 19.20 26.61 -16.98
CA LEU A 201 18.62 27.94 -16.79
C LEU A 201 19.01 28.59 -15.45
N GLY A 202 19.79 27.90 -14.60
CA GLY A 202 20.27 28.42 -13.32
C GLY A 202 19.27 28.31 -12.16
N PHE A 203 18.23 27.48 -12.29
CA PHE A 203 17.23 27.28 -11.25
C PHE A 203 17.36 25.91 -10.58
N SER A 204 16.94 25.83 -9.32
CA SER A 204 16.66 24.55 -8.66
C SER A 204 15.38 23.93 -9.28
N PRO A 205 15.41 22.67 -9.73
CA PRO A 205 14.23 21.95 -10.23
C PRO A 205 13.04 22.00 -9.27
N ASP A 206 13.30 21.81 -7.98
CA ASP A 206 12.28 21.82 -6.93
C ASP A 206 11.63 23.21 -6.76
N SER A 207 12.45 24.26 -6.67
CA SER A 207 11.95 25.63 -6.57
C SER A 207 11.20 26.05 -7.83
N PHE A 208 11.66 25.63 -9.00
CA PHE A 208 10.97 25.86 -10.26
C PHE A 208 9.59 25.19 -10.27
N PHE A 209 9.51 23.92 -9.85
CA PHE A 209 8.24 23.20 -9.73
C PHE A 209 7.28 23.89 -8.76
N HIS A 210 7.74 24.28 -7.57
CA HIS A 210 6.90 24.97 -6.60
C HIS A 210 6.40 26.34 -7.09
N MET A 211 7.22 27.10 -7.81
CA MET A 211 6.77 28.35 -8.46
C MET A 211 5.75 28.08 -9.57
N ALA A 212 5.97 27.07 -10.41
CA ALA A 212 5.02 26.67 -11.45
C ALA A 212 3.67 26.23 -10.84
N LEU A 213 3.71 25.47 -9.75
CA LEU A 213 2.53 25.06 -9.00
C LEU A 213 1.78 26.27 -8.42
N GLN A 214 2.49 27.25 -7.85
CA GLN A 214 1.88 28.49 -7.36
C GLN A 214 1.21 29.30 -8.47
N VAL A 215 1.85 29.43 -9.64
CA VAL A 215 1.25 30.10 -10.81
C VAL A 215 0.01 29.35 -11.29
N ALA A 216 0.04 28.02 -11.34
CA ALA A 216 -1.12 27.20 -11.70
C ALA A 216 -2.28 27.37 -10.70
N GLN A 217 -1.99 27.40 -9.40
CA GLN A 217 -2.98 27.68 -8.36
C GLN A 217 -3.60 29.07 -8.53
N TYR A 218 -2.79 30.11 -8.75
CA TYR A 218 -3.29 31.46 -8.97
C TYR A 218 -4.18 31.56 -10.21
N LYS A 219 -3.76 30.95 -11.33
CA LYS A 219 -4.57 30.91 -12.56
C LYS A 219 -5.90 30.16 -12.39
N THR A 220 -5.93 29.14 -11.54
CA THR A 220 -7.11 28.29 -11.33
C THR A 220 -8.08 28.89 -10.31
N PHE A 221 -7.57 29.47 -9.23
CA PHE A 221 -8.38 29.92 -8.08
C PHE A 221 -8.44 31.45 -7.92
N GLY A 222 -7.66 32.21 -8.69
CA GLY A 222 -7.54 33.67 -8.56
C GLY A 222 -6.76 34.14 -7.32
N MET A 223 -6.20 33.22 -6.53
CA MET A 223 -5.42 33.51 -5.33
C MET A 223 -4.37 32.44 -5.07
N MET A 224 -3.28 32.85 -4.40
CA MET A 224 -2.20 31.96 -3.96
C MET A 224 -2.66 31.16 -2.74
N ARG A 225 -2.31 29.87 -2.68
CA ARG A 225 -2.62 28.99 -1.54
C ARG A 225 -1.34 28.39 -0.97
N CYS A 226 -1.40 27.93 0.27
CA CYS A 226 -0.26 27.25 0.89
C CYS A 226 0.13 26.02 0.06
N PRO A 227 1.39 25.89 -0.39
CA PRO A 227 1.84 24.78 -1.23
C PRO A 227 1.94 23.46 -0.45
N CYS A 228 2.04 23.50 0.88
CA CYS A 228 2.29 22.33 1.72
C CYS A 228 1.03 21.51 2.07
N VAL A 229 -0.14 21.88 1.53
CA VAL A 229 -1.42 21.26 1.89
C VAL A 229 -2.02 20.60 0.65
N GLY A 230 -2.07 19.27 0.65
CA GLY A 230 -2.93 18.52 -0.27
C GLY A 230 -4.35 19.05 -0.14
N LEU A 231 -4.90 19.56 -1.25
CA LEU A 231 -6.22 20.19 -1.27
C LEU A 231 -7.30 19.11 -1.09
N ILE A 232 -7.65 18.81 0.16
CA ILE A 232 -8.83 17.98 0.48
C ILE A 232 -10.07 18.85 0.36
N LYS A 233 -10.93 18.54 -0.61
CA LYS A 233 -12.23 19.18 -0.79
C LYS A 233 -13.24 18.54 0.17
N LYS A 234 -13.53 19.18 1.31
CA LYS A 234 -14.68 18.84 2.16
C LYS A 234 -15.74 19.94 2.04
N GLU A 235 -16.72 19.72 1.14
CA GLU A 235 -17.96 20.50 0.99
C GLU A 235 -17.86 22.03 0.72
N PRO A 236 -18.95 22.69 0.25
CA PRO A 236 -18.83 23.95 -0.48
C PRO A 236 -18.36 25.17 0.33
N ASN A 237 -18.42 25.16 1.67
CA ASN A 237 -18.30 26.42 2.45
C ASN A 237 -17.60 26.32 3.82
N ALA A 238 -16.80 25.29 4.11
CA ALA A 238 -16.03 25.27 5.37
C ALA A 238 -14.67 24.56 5.25
N TYR A 239 -13.59 25.32 5.42
CA TYR A 239 -12.23 24.76 5.58
C TYR A 239 -12.03 24.35 7.04
N ALA A 240 -11.92 23.05 7.33
CA ALA A 240 -11.43 22.56 8.61
C ALA A 240 -9.94 22.24 8.49
N LEU A 241 -9.12 22.97 9.25
CA LEU A 241 -7.68 22.73 9.40
C LEU A 241 -7.46 21.48 10.26
N GLN A 242 -6.70 20.51 9.75
CA GLN A 242 -5.99 19.55 10.60
C GLN A 242 -4.50 19.68 10.31
N ILE A 243 -3.79 20.28 11.27
CA ILE A 243 -2.34 20.47 11.23
C ILE A 243 -1.72 19.21 11.82
N GLN A 244 -1.02 18.41 11.01
CA GLN A 244 0.04 17.56 11.53
C GLN A 244 1.36 18.29 11.30
N LYS A 245 1.95 18.75 12.41
CA LYS A 245 3.32 19.27 12.44
C LYS A 245 4.27 18.11 12.18
N ILE A 246 5.25 18.34 11.30
CA ILE A 246 6.51 17.60 11.21
C ILE A 246 7.32 17.89 12.48
#